data_AF-A0A661T8Z2-F1
#
_entry.id   AF-A0A661T8Z2-F1
#
_cell.length_a   1.000
_cell.length_b   1.000
_cell.length_c   1.000
_cell.angle_alpha   90.00
_cell.angle_beta   90.00
_cell.angle_gamma   90.00
#
_symmetry.space_group_name_H-M   'P 1'
#
loop_
_entity.id
_entity.type
_entity.pdbx_description
1 polymer ?
#
loop_
_entity_poly.entity_id
_entity_poly.type
_entity_poly.pdbx_seq_one_letter_code
_entity_poly.pdbx_strand_id
1 'polypeptide(L)'
;RGSGFEADVLIVATRNPLRMKLEVTHFWGRPLFHLLLDESGIIIVSFPDKTYYTGDGTGLIPSRLLPVRLRPDQLWAAVRGFPVPVPGNRAVSSGGDRVSFLDENGDAIQHVEFRNDNGFSVRAEYPGQGLRIAFSKFSRKDMILYARRTRLTDRGNGTNLTLDTRQIVFNTSIDKAIFDLTVPPGFHRLRDHRPLDTRRSIPYTHLEKPDPGPTP
;
A
#
# COMPACT_ATOMS: atom_id res chain seq x y z
N ARG A 1 -13.79 2.53 24.48
CA ARG A 1 -12.79 3.56 24.13
C ARG A 1 -11.65 2.83 23.41
N GLY A 2 -11.50 3.01 22.10
CA GLY A 2 -10.39 2.39 21.36
C GLY A 2 -9.10 3.15 21.66
N SER A 3 -8.01 2.44 21.95
CA SER A 3 -6.68 3.05 22.08
C SER A 3 -6.22 3.52 20.69
N GLY A 4 -6.21 4.83 20.48
CA GLY A 4 -5.56 5.45 19.32
C GLY A 4 -4.06 5.58 19.60
N PHE A 5 -3.24 5.31 18.60
CA PHE A 5 -1.80 5.53 18.64
C PHE A 5 -1.42 6.52 17.54
N GLU A 6 -0.64 7.54 17.88
CA GLU A 6 -0.13 8.54 16.94
C GLU A 6 1.39 8.42 16.81
N ALA A 7 1.87 8.48 15.58
CA ALA A 7 3.29 8.43 15.25
C ALA A 7 3.60 9.27 14.01
N ASP A 8 4.85 9.68 13.90
CA ASP A 8 5.38 10.29 12.70
C ASP A 8 5.83 9.20 11.73
N VAL A 9 5.54 9.41 10.44
CA VAL A 9 5.86 8.45 9.39
C VAL A 9 6.63 9.16 8.28
N LEU A 10 7.82 8.64 7.96
CA LEU A 10 8.56 8.99 6.75
C LEU A 10 8.34 7.90 5.70
N ILE A 11 8.02 8.30 4.47
CA ILE A 11 7.80 7.36 3.36
C ILE A 11 8.59 7.86 2.15
N VAL A 12 9.39 6.97 1.57
CA VAL A 12 10.11 7.20 0.32
C VAL A 12 9.78 6.05 -0.62
N ALA A 13 9.37 6.34 -1.85
CA ALA A 13 8.95 5.29 -2.76
C ALA A 13 9.17 5.64 -4.25
N THR A 14 9.46 4.62 -5.06
CA THR A 14 9.47 4.68 -6.53
C THR A 14 8.49 3.67 -7.09
N ARG A 15 7.86 3.97 -8.24
CA ARG A 15 6.89 3.06 -8.87
C ARG A 15 7.54 2.03 -9.79
N ASN A 16 8.54 2.44 -10.58
CA ASN A 16 9.20 1.61 -11.59
C ASN A 16 10.72 1.73 -11.44
N PRO A 17 11.42 0.73 -10.87
CA PRO A 17 10.84 -0.43 -10.18
C PRO A 17 10.11 -0.04 -8.89
N LEU A 18 9.20 -0.90 -8.42
CA LEU A 18 8.48 -0.67 -7.17
C LEU A 18 9.45 -0.82 -6.01
N ARG A 19 9.77 0.30 -5.35
CA ARG A 19 10.55 0.32 -4.12
C ARG A 19 9.86 1.22 -3.12
N MET A 20 9.84 0.82 -1.86
CA MET A 20 9.24 1.62 -0.80
C MET A 20 10.00 1.40 0.48
N LYS A 21 10.41 2.50 1.11
CA LYS A 21 10.87 2.52 2.49
C LYS A 21 9.88 3.32 3.32
N LEU A 22 9.50 2.77 4.45
CA LEU A 22 8.62 3.40 5.42
C LEU A 22 9.26 3.30 6.79
N GLU A 23 9.39 4.42 7.48
CA GLU A 23 9.92 4.53 8.84
C GLU A 23 8.85 5.13 9.73
N VAL A 24 8.46 4.42 10.79
CA VAL A 24 7.52 4.90 11.80
C VAL A 24 8.27 5.19 13.08
N THR A 25 8.14 6.42 13.55
CA THR A 25 8.78 6.92 14.76
C THR A 25 7.71 7.37 15.74
N HIS A 26 7.82 6.92 16.99
CA HIS A 26 6.99 7.39 18.08
C HIS A 26 7.11 8.90 18.21
N PHE A 27 6.07 9.58 18.69
CA PHE A 27 6.10 11.03 18.93
C PHE A 27 7.16 11.51 19.95
N TRP A 28 7.93 10.59 20.55
CA TRP A 28 9.06 10.87 21.46
C TRP A 28 10.42 10.61 20.80
N GLY A 29 10.45 10.39 19.50
CA GLY A 29 11.68 10.15 18.71
C GLY A 29 12.19 8.71 18.71
N ARG A 30 11.51 7.75 19.36
CA ARG A 30 11.91 6.34 19.33
C ARG A 30 11.43 5.65 18.04
N PRO A 31 12.30 4.95 17.29
CA PRO A 31 11.85 4.17 16.14
C PRO A 31 10.94 3.03 16.62
N LEU A 32 9.85 2.81 15.90
CA LEU A 32 8.89 1.74 16.20
C LEU A 32 9.03 0.63 15.18
N PHE A 33 9.05 0.99 13.90
CA PHE A 33 9.04 0.02 12.84
C PHE A 33 9.58 0.61 11.55
N HIS A 34 10.43 -0.16 10.85
CA HIS A 34 10.85 0.13 9.48
C HIS A 34 10.36 -0.98 8.53
N LEU A 35 9.95 -0.60 7.34
CA LEU A 35 9.64 -1.49 6.22
C LEU A 35 10.45 -1.09 5.00
N LEU A 36 11.01 -2.09 4.34
CA LEU A 36 11.56 -1.99 3.01
C LEU A 36 10.84 -3.00 2.11
N LEU A 37 10.35 -2.54 0.98
CA LEU A 37 9.80 -3.34 -0.09
C LEU A 37 10.58 -3.00 -1.36
N ASP A 38 11.08 -4.01 -2.06
CA ASP A 38 11.75 -3.86 -3.35
C ASP A 38 11.59 -5.15 -4.19
N GLU A 39 12.38 -5.28 -5.26
CA GLU A 39 12.37 -6.45 -6.15
C GLU A 39 12.82 -7.74 -5.44
N SER A 40 13.56 -7.65 -4.33
CA SER A 40 14.02 -8.80 -3.54
C SER A 40 12.95 -9.30 -2.57
N GLY A 41 11.89 -8.51 -2.35
CA GLY A 41 10.78 -8.84 -1.49
C GLY A 41 10.52 -7.78 -0.45
N ILE A 42 10.16 -8.20 0.76
CA ILE A 42 9.84 -7.31 1.88
C ILE A 42 10.68 -7.64 3.10
N ILE A 43 11.20 -6.61 3.77
CA ILE A 43 11.84 -6.68 5.07
C ILE A 43 11.11 -5.73 6.01
N ILE A 44 10.75 -6.22 7.19
CA ILE A 44 10.11 -5.43 8.24
C ILE A 44 10.92 -5.61 9.52
N VAL A 45 11.26 -4.50 10.18
CA VAL A 45 11.98 -4.48 11.45
C VAL A 45 11.11 -3.82 12.51
N SER A 46 10.75 -4.56 13.58
CA SER A 46 10.08 -4.03 14.78
C SER A 46 11.12 -3.78 15.87
N PHE A 47 11.30 -2.51 16.25
CA PHE A 47 12.29 -2.12 17.26
C PHE A 47 11.86 -2.46 18.69
N PRO A 48 10.59 -2.22 19.12
CA PRO A 48 10.14 -2.57 20.46
C PRO A 48 10.31 -4.06 20.76
N ASP A 49 10.03 -4.91 19.78
CA ASP A 49 10.07 -6.37 19.95
C ASP A 49 11.46 -6.96 19.66
N LYS A 50 12.38 -6.16 19.10
CA LYS A 50 13.66 -6.65 18.54
C LYS A 50 13.45 -7.82 17.59
N THR A 51 12.47 -7.69 16.70
CA THR A 51 12.16 -8.73 15.72
C THR A 51 12.21 -8.21 14.30
N TYR A 52 12.40 -9.11 13.35
CA TYR A 52 12.26 -8.78 11.94
C TYR A 52 11.55 -9.88 11.18
N TYR A 53 10.92 -9.50 10.06
CA TYR A 53 10.26 -10.39 9.12
C TYR A 53 10.84 -10.17 7.74
N THR A 54 10.93 -11.26 6.98
CA THR A 54 11.26 -11.25 5.56
C THR A 54 10.24 -12.08 4.80
N GLY A 55 9.77 -11.57 3.68
CA GLY A 55 8.82 -12.23 2.80
C GLY A 55 9.16 -11.97 1.33
N ASP A 56 8.50 -12.70 0.43
CA ASP A 56 8.72 -12.61 -1.02
C ASP A 56 8.17 -11.31 -1.66
N GLY A 57 7.49 -10.47 -0.88
CA GLY A 57 6.92 -9.21 -1.36
C GLY A 57 5.69 -9.38 -2.26
N THR A 58 5.13 -10.59 -2.41
CA THR A 58 3.93 -10.86 -3.21
C THR A 58 2.67 -11.07 -2.35
N GLY A 59 2.86 -11.48 -1.10
CA GLY A 59 1.80 -11.79 -0.15
C GLY A 59 1.24 -10.58 0.61
N LEU A 60 0.28 -10.86 1.49
CA LEU A 60 -0.20 -9.91 2.48
C LEU A 60 0.87 -9.68 3.54
N ILE A 61 1.10 -8.42 3.91
CA ILE A 61 1.93 -8.07 5.05
C ILE A 61 1.29 -8.64 6.33
N PRO A 62 2.04 -9.36 7.19
CA PRO A 62 1.49 -9.98 8.38
C PRO A 62 0.81 -8.97 9.32
N SER A 63 -0.36 -9.32 9.83
CA SER A 63 -1.14 -8.43 10.70
C SER A 63 -0.51 -8.18 12.07
N ARG A 64 0.52 -8.95 12.45
CA ARG A 64 1.34 -8.69 13.64
C ARG A 64 2.25 -7.48 13.47
N LEU A 65 2.52 -7.07 12.22
CA LEU A 65 3.47 -6.03 11.87
C LEU A 65 2.78 -4.76 11.37
N LEU A 66 1.68 -4.94 10.64
CA LEU A 66 0.77 -3.84 10.30
C LEU A 66 -0.64 -4.16 10.80
N PRO A 67 -1.35 -3.18 11.40
CA PRO A 67 -2.71 -3.38 11.90
C PRO A 67 -3.73 -3.77 10.80
N VAL A 68 -3.38 -3.53 9.54
CA VAL A 68 -4.18 -3.85 8.36
C VAL A 68 -3.34 -4.71 7.42
N ARG A 69 -3.90 -5.81 6.93
CA ARG A 69 -3.24 -6.67 5.94
C ARG A 69 -3.27 -5.98 4.57
N LEU A 70 -2.10 -5.68 4.05
CA LEU A 70 -1.95 -4.98 2.76
C LEU A 70 -1.07 -5.79 1.83
N ARG A 71 -1.45 -5.79 0.55
CA ARG A 71 -0.56 -6.14 -0.55
C ARG A 71 0.28 -4.93 -0.98
N PRO A 72 1.40 -5.12 -1.68
CA PRO A 72 2.25 -4.05 -2.19
C PRO A 72 1.52 -2.96 -3.00
N ASP A 73 0.59 -3.35 -3.88
CA ASP A 73 -0.23 -2.42 -4.69
C ASP A 73 -1.12 -1.54 -3.83
N GLN A 74 -1.68 -2.12 -2.77
CA GLN A 74 -2.56 -1.43 -1.84
C GLN A 74 -1.78 -0.49 -0.93
N LEU A 75 -0.60 -0.92 -0.46
CA LEU A 75 0.33 -0.06 0.27
C LEU A 75 0.77 1.11 -0.61
N TRP A 76 1.15 0.86 -1.86
CA TRP A 76 1.48 1.91 -2.83
C TRP A 76 0.32 2.90 -3.04
N ALA A 77 -0.89 2.40 -3.27
CA ALA A 77 -2.08 3.25 -3.41
C ALA A 77 -2.30 4.12 -2.16
N ALA A 78 -2.15 3.53 -0.97
CA ALA A 78 -2.34 4.22 0.30
C ALA A 78 -1.33 5.36 0.49
N VAL A 79 -0.05 5.11 0.23
CA VAL A 79 1.03 6.11 0.42
C VAL A 79 1.05 7.17 -0.69
N ARG A 80 0.71 6.80 -1.93
CA ARG A 80 0.57 7.75 -3.05
C ARG A 80 -0.69 8.62 -2.91
N GLY A 81 -1.63 8.21 -2.06
CA GLY A 81 -2.87 8.93 -1.80
C GLY A 81 -3.85 8.91 -2.98
N PHE A 82 -3.92 7.81 -3.74
CA PHE A 82 -4.92 7.62 -4.80
C PHE A 82 -5.05 6.14 -5.13
N PRO A 83 -6.25 5.63 -5.46
CA PRO A 83 -6.42 4.24 -5.82
C PRO A 83 -5.59 3.84 -7.04
N VAL A 84 -5.01 2.65 -7.00
CA VAL A 84 -4.42 2.01 -8.17
C VAL A 84 -5.36 0.91 -8.65
N PRO A 85 -5.80 0.96 -9.92
CA PRO A 85 -6.57 -0.13 -10.53
C PRO A 85 -5.79 -1.44 -10.47
N VAL A 86 -6.47 -2.53 -10.09
CA VAL A 86 -5.83 -3.87 -10.16
C VAL A 86 -5.61 -4.24 -11.64
N PRO A 87 -4.39 -4.59 -12.08
CA PRO A 87 -4.08 -4.92 -13.48
C PRO A 87 -4.83 -6.15 -14.00
N GLY A 88 -5.00 -6.25 -15.32
CA GLY A 88 -5.49 -7.47 -16.00
C GLY A 88 -7.01 -7.69 -15.97
N ASN A 89 -7.79 -6.71 -15.49
CA ASN A 89 -9.19 -6.91 -15.16
C ASN A 89 -10.14 -6.15 -16.08
N ARG A 90 -11.32 -6.73 -16.30
CA ARG A 90 -12.40 -6.04 -17.00
C ARG A 90 -12.94 -4.93 -16.10
N ALA A 91 -12.78 -3.68 -16.54
CA ALA A 91 -13.41 -2.54 -15.91
C ALA A 91 -14.85 -2.40 -16.40
N VAL A 92 -15.81 -2.34 -15.48
CA VAL A 92 -17.21 -2.08 -15.78
C VAL A 92 -17.70 -0.89 -14.96
N SER A 93 -18.52 -0.05 -15.60
CA SER A 93 -19.31 0.97 -14.91
C SER A 93 -20.76 0.74 -15.27
N SER A 94 -21.59 0.47 -14.27
CA SER A 94 -23.04 0.23 -14.43
C SER A 94 -23.85 1.54 -14.36
N GLY A 95 -23.19 2.71 -14.45
CA GLY A 95 -23.77 4.02 -14.18
C GLY A 95 -23.54 4.49 -12.74
N GLY A 96 -23.44 5.81 -12.56
CA GLY A 96 -23.14 6.47 -11.28
C GLY A 96 -21.65 6.66 -11.01
N ASP A 97 -21.31 7.04 -9.78
CA ASP A 97 -19.94 7.41 -9.37
C ASP A 97 -19.06 6.19 -9.02
N ARG A 98 -19.27 5.03 -9.67
CA ARG A 98 -18.55 3.77 -9.33
C ARG A 98 -18.01 3.07 -10.57
N VAL A 99 -16.78 2.58 -10.44
CA VAL A 99 -16.10 1.67 -11.37
C VAL A 99 -15.79 0.37 -10.62
N SER A 100 -16.12 -0.77 -11.22
CA SER A 100 -15.81 -2.09 -10.68
C SER A 100 -14.79 -2.78 -11.58
N PHE A 101 -13.79 -3.41 -10.98
CA PHE A 101 -12.81 -4.25 -11.65
C PHE A 101 -13.12 -5.71 -11.30
N LEU A 102 -13.35 -6.50 -12.35
CA LEU A 102 -13.78 -7.89 -12.25
C LEU A 102 -12.64 -8.83 -12.63
N ASP A 103 -12.55 -9.97 -11.95
CA ASP A 103 -11.68 -11.07 -12.38
C ASP A 103 -12.27 -11.83 -13.59
N GLU A 104 -11.56 -12.87 -14.03
CA GLU A 104 -11.96 -13.71 -15.18
C GLU A 104 -13.31 -14.42 -14.97
N ASN A 105 -13.72 -14.66 -13.72
CA ASN A 105 -15.02 -15.28 -13.40
C ASN A 105 -16.16 -14.25 -13.33
N GLY A 106 -15.85 -12.96 -13.48
CA GLY A 106 -16.80 -11.86 -13.31
C GLY A 106 -16.99 -11.42 -11.86
N ASP A 107 -16.22 -11.97 -10.91
CA ASP A 107 -16.29 -11.56 -9.50
C ASP A 107 -15.60 -10.20 -9.33
N ALA A 108 -16.20 -9.32 -8.53
CA ALA A 108 -15.59 -8.03 -8.24
C ALA A 108 -14.40 -8.16 -7.28
N ILE A 109 -13.23 -7.76 -7.75
CA ILE A 109 -11.99 -7.77 -6.95
C ILE A 109 -11.58 -6.38 -6.45
N GLN A 110 -12.11 -5.32 -7.08
CA GLN A 110 -11.96 -3.96 -6.62
C GLN A 110 -13.17 -3.11 -7.03
N HIS A 111 -13.68 -2.29 -6.12
CA HIS A 111 -14.59 -1.20 -6.45
C HIS A 111 -13.91 0.13 -6.18
N VAL A 112 -13.95 1.05 -7.15
CA VAL A 112 -13.55 2.44 -6.96
C VAL A 112 -14.80 3.31 -7.05
N GLU A 113 -15.16 3.92 -5.92
CA GLU A 113 -16.30 4.82 -5.78
C GLU A 113 -15.76 6.24 -5.63
N PHE A 114 -16.19 7.14 -6.51
CA PHE A 114 -15.99 8.58 -6.40
C PHE A 114 -17.19 9.14 -5.65
N ARG A 115 -16.99 10.11 -4.77
CA ARG A 115 -18.11 10.76 -4.08
C ARG A 115 -17.82 12.23 -3.95
N ASN A 116 -18.88 13.02 -3.99
CA ASN A 116 -18.82 14.47 -3.80
C ASN A 116 -19.62 14.94 -2.58
N ASP A 117 -20.01 14.01 -1.69
CA ASP A 117 -20.72 14.34 -0.47
C ASP A 117 -19.75 14.90 0.59
N ASN A 118 -19.92 16.18 0.93
CA ASN A 118 -19.04 16.93 1.83
C ASN A 118 -17.60 17.09 1.31
N GLY A 119 -17.44 17.19 -0.01
CA GLY A 119 -16.18 17.37 -0.71
C GLY A 119 -15.76 16.11 -1.48
N PHE A 120 -14.84 16.28 -2.43
CA PHE A 120 -14.38 15.17 -3.27
C PHE A 120 -13.64 14.12 -2.43
N SER A 121 -14.12 12.88 -2.50
CA SER A 121 -13.49 11.71 -1.92
C SER A 121 -13.49 10.55 -2.91
N VAL A 122 -12.52 9.65 -2.76
CA VAL A 122 -12.44 8.43 -3.55
C VAL A 122 -12.29 7.26 -2.60
N ARG A 123 -12.94 6.15 -2.87
CA ARG A 123 -12.90 4.95 -2.03
C ARG A 123 -12.59 3.74 -2.89
N ALA A 124 -11.54 3.02 -2.54
CA ALA A 124 -11.26 1.69 -3.05
C ALA A 124 -11.75 0.64 -2.05
N GLU A 125 -12.53 -0.33 -2.50
CA GLU A 125 -12.90 -1.51 -1.72
C GLU A 125 -12.33 -2.76 -2.38
N TYR A 126 -11.79 -3.68 -1.58
CA TYR A 126 -11.27 -4.98 -2.03
C TYR A 126 -12.11 -6.07 -1.36
N PRO A 127 -13.22 -6.52 -1.99
CA PRO A 127 -14.21 -7.38 -1.35
C PRO A 127 -13.62 -8.67 -0.76
N GLY A 128 -12.77 -9.36 -1.52
CA GLY A 128 -12.13 -10.60 -1.09
C GLY A 128 -11.19 -10.48 0.13
N GLN A 129 -10.84 -9.26 0.55
CA GLN A 129 -10.02 -9.02 1.74
C GLN A 129 -10.78 -8.33 2.88
N GLY A 130 -12.01 -7.87 2.64
CA GLY A 130 -12.69 -6.98 3.59
C GLY A 130 -11.98 -5.64 3.81
N LEU A 131 -11.07 -5.24 2.92
CA LEU A 131 -10.29 -4.02 3.01
C LEU A 131 -10.99 -2.86 2.30
N ARG A 132 -11.01 -1.70 2.95
CA ARG A 132 -11.44 -0.42 2.35
C ARG A 132 -10.32 0.61 2.54
N ILE A 133 -10.01 1.35 1.47
CA ILE A 133 -9.11 2.50 1.49
C ILE A 133 -9.90 3.73 1.03
N ALA A 134 -10.05 4.73 1.90
CA ALA A 134 -10.69 5.99 1.61
C ALA A 134 -9.65 7.11 1.47
N PHE A 135 -9.78 7.89 0.41
CA PHE A 135 -8.91 8.98 0.01
C PHE A 135 -9.71 10.28 0.09
N SER A 136 -9.20 11.25 0.84
CA SER A 136 -9.92 12.49 1.13
C SER A 136 -8.96 13.66 1.31
N LYS A 137 -9.53 14.88 1.44
CA LYS A 137 -8.76 16.12 1.53
C LYS A 137 -7.76 16.24 0.38
N PHE A 138 -8.27 16.08 -0.84
CA PHE A 138 -7.42 16.11 -2.02
C PHE A 138 -6.71 17.45 -2.15
N SER A 139 -5.44 17.36 -2.55
CA SER A 139 -4.60 18.47 -2.93
C SER A 139 -4.02 18.18 -4.30
N ARG A 140 -3.56 19.23 -4.97
CA ARG A 140 -2.89 19.14 -6.26
C ARG A 140 -1.52 19.78 -6.16
N LYS A 141 -0.50 19.10 -6.68
CA LYS A 141 0.82 19.67 -6.94
C LYS A 141 1.12 19.43 -8.41
N ASP A 142 1.28 20.50 -9.17
CA ASP A 142 1.35 20.47 -10.64
C ASP A 142 0.13 19.72 -11.23
N MET A 143 0.36 18.64 -11.97
CA MET A 143 -0.68 17.80 -12.56
C MET A 143 -1.06 16.60 -11.69
N ILE A 144 -0.47 16.46 -10.50
CA ILE A 144 -0.66 15.28 -9.63
C ILE A 144 -1.70 15.60 -8.56
N LEU A 145 -2.86 14.95 -8.68
CA LEU A 145 -3.90 14.92 -7.65
C LEU A 145 -3.57 13.85 -6.62
N TYR A 146 -3.60 14.17 -5.33
CA TYR A 146 -3.33 13.21 -4.24
C TYR A 146 -4.13 13.55 -2.99
N ALA A 147 -4.51 12.52 -2.23
CA ALA A 147 -5.18 12.69 -0.96
C ALA A 147 -4.18 13.13 0.13
N ARG A 148 -4.54 14.16 0.89
CA ARG A 148 -3.80 14.52 2.12
C ARG A 148 -4.18 13.61 3.27
N ARG A 149 -5.29 12.86 3.16
CA ARG A 149 -5.73 11.88 4.15
C ARG A 149 -6.13 10.58 3.48
N THR A 150 -5.42 9.51 3.83
CA THR A 150 -5.76 8.14 3.48
C THR A 150 -6.21 7.40 4.73
N ARG A 151 -7.39 6.77 4.70
CA ARG A 151 -7.89 5.92 5.79
C ARG A 151 -8.05 4.49 5.29
N LEU A 152 -7.42 3.55 5.98
CA LEU A 152 -7.54 2.12 5.74
C LEU A 152 -8.43 1.53 6.84
N THR A 153 -9.40 0.72 6.42
CA THR A 153 -10.32 0.02 7.31
C THR A 153 -10.32 -1.44 6.93
N ASP A 154 -9.94 -2.30 7.88
CA ASP A 154 -10.13 -3.73 7.80
C ASP A 154 -11.47 -4.07 8.48
N ARG A 155 -12.46 -4.50 7.68
CA ARG A 155 -13.79 -4.83 8.20
C ARG A 155 -13.81 -6.12 9.02
N GLY A 156 -12.84 -7.02 8.80
CA GLY A 156 -12.78 -8.30 9.49
C GLY A 156 -12.40 -8.16 10.96
N ASN A 157 -11.48 -7.25 11.28
CA ASN A 157 -11.02 -7.03 12.65
C ASN A 157 -11.41 -5.65 13.23
N GLY A 158 -12.11 -4.80 12.47
CA GLY A 158 -12.56 -3.47 12.90
C GLY A 158 -11.42 -2.44 13.03
N THR A 159 -10.24 -2.74 12.52
CA THR A 159 -9.06 -1.89 12.68
C THR A 159 -9.06 -0.76 11.66
N ASN A 160 -8.68 0.43 12.13
CA ASN A 160 -8.57 1.63 11.31
C ASN A 160 -7.16 2.22 11.41
N LEU A 161 -6.55 2.48 10.26
CA LEU A 161 -5.30 3.24 10.15
C LEU A 161 -5.56 4.50 9.35
N THR A 162 -5.09 5.65 9.82
CA THR A 162 -5.20 6.92 9.10
C THR A 162 -3.80 7.49 8.88
N LEU A 163 -3.47 7.79 7.62
CA LEU A 163 -2.27 8.51 7.22
C LEU A 163 -2.67 9.94 6.85
N ASP A 164 -2.21 10.91 7.64
CA ASP A 164 -2.35 12.34 7.37
C ASP A 164 -1.03 12.89 6.81
N THR A 165 -1.02 13.23 5.53
CA THR A 165 0.17 13.70 4.80
C THR A 165 0.42 15.18 5.06
N ARG A 166 1.42 15.49 5.88
CA ARG A 166 1.86 16.87 6.15
C ARG A 166 2.61 17.49 4.96
N GLN A 167 3.54 16.74 4.38
CA GLN A 167 4.37 17.16 3.24
C GLN A 167 4.49 16.03 2.22
N ILE A 168 4.56 16.38 0.94
CA ILE A 168 4.85 15.43 -0.14
C ILE A 168 5.68 16.09 -1.23
N VAL A 169 6.59 15.32 -1.81
CA VAL A 169 7.40 15.70 -2.97
C VAL A 169 7.26 14.58 -4.00
N PHE A 170 7.04 14.96 -5.26
CA PHE A 170 6.89 14.03 -6.37
C PHE A 170 8.05 14.21 -7.36
N ASN A 171 8.35 13.14 -8.10
CA ASN A 171 9.26 13.16 -9.25
C ASN A 171 10.66 13.75 -8.99
N THR A 172 11.13 13.67 -7.75
CA THR A 172 12.53 14.00 -7.41
C THR A 172 13.41 12.78 -7.63
N SER A 173 14.68 13.00 -7.98
CA SER A 173 15.69 11.94 -7.88
C SER A 173 15.83 11.51 -6.42
N ILE A 174 15.87 10.20 -6.20
CA ILE A 174 16.03 9.60 -4.87
C ILE A 174 17.31 8.78 -4.92
N ASP A 175 18.21 9.03 -3.97
CA ASP A 175 19.42 8.23 -3.80
C ASP A 175 19.03 6.78 -3.51
N LYS A 176 19.68 5.84 -4.20
CA LYS A 176 19.43 4.41 -4.01
C LYS A 176 19.76 3.98 -2.57
N ALA A 177 20.75 4.61 -1.93
CA ALA A 177 21.14 4.31 -0.54
C ALA A 177 20.00 4.55 0.47
N ILE A 178 18.99 5.37 0.12
CA ILE A 178 17.81 5.53 0.98
C ILE A 178 17.06 4.19 1.15
N PHE A 179 17.09 3.31 0.13
CA PHE A 179 16.43 2.01 0.15
C PHE A 179 17.26 0.91 0.83
N ASP A 180 18.34 1.25 1.53
CA ASP A 180 19.06 0.29 2.36
C ASP A 180 18.37 0.13 3.72
N LEU A 181 18.24 -1.12 4.16
CA LEU A 181 17.74 -1.48 5.49
C LEU A 181 18.57 -2.62 6.07
N THR A 182 19.32 -2.32 7.12
CA THR A 182 20.06 -3.32 7.89
C THR A 182 19.29 -3.71 9.15
N VAL A 183 19.14 -5.00 9.38
CA VAL A 183 18.61 -5.53 10.65
C VAL A 183 19.66 -5.33 11.74
N PRO A 184 19.35 -4.65 12.86
CA PRO A 184 20.32 -4.46 13.93
C PRO A 184 20.74 -5.80 14.57
N PRO A 185 21.98 -5.90 15.10
CA PRO A 185 22.42 -7.08 15.83
C PRO A 185 21.48 -7.42 17.01
N GLY A 186 21.28 -8.72 17.24
CA GLY A 186 20.44 -9.21 18.34
C GLY A 186 18.94 -9.23 18.07
N PHE A 187 18.50 -8.91 16.84
CA PHE A 187 17.10 -9.05 16.44
C PHE A 187 16.79 -10.49 16.00
N HIS A 188 15.57 -10.96 16.28
CA HIS A 188 15.13 -12.31 15.97
C HIS A 188 14.16 -12.35 14.79
N ARG A 189 14.34 -13.33 13.89
CA ARG A 189 13.44 -13.51 12.75
C ARG A 189 12.11 -14.11 13.21
N LEU A 190 11.00 -13.44 12.88
CA LEU A 190 9.67 -14.01 12.98
C LEU A 190 9.52 -15.12 11.94
N ARG A 191 9.21 -16.33 12.40
CA ARG A 191 8.80 -17.44 11.53
C ARG A 191 7.31 -17.29 11.27
N ASP A 192 6.92 -17.14 10.02
CA ASP A 192 5.51 -17.12 9.67
C ASP A 192 5.01 -18.58 9.61
N HIS A 193 4.30 -19.01 10.65
CA HIS A 193 3.54 -20.25 10.59
C HIS A 193 2.20 -19.98 9.91
N ARG A 194 2.21 -19.98 8.58
CA ARG A 194 1.20 -20.58 7.68
C ARG A 194 1.39 -20.05 6.25
N PRO A 195 1.47 -20.91 5.23
CA PRO A 195 1.21 -20.46 3.88
C PRO A 195 -0.25 -20.01 3.80
N LEU A 196 -0.48 -18.77 3.36
CA LEU A 196 -1.80 -18.38 2.86
C LEU A 196 -2.10 -19.24 1.63
N ASP A 197 -3.27 -19.88 1.65
CA ASP A 197 -3.82 -20.70 0.59
C ASP A 197 -3.56 -20.05 -0.79
N THR A 198 -2.80 -20.74 -1.64
CA THR A 198 -2.35 -20.32 -2.98
C THR A 198 -3.49 -20.25 -4.01
N ARG A 199 -4.74 -20.15 -3.58
CA ARG A 199 -5.89 -19.95 -4.46
C ARG A 199 -6.11 -18.44 -4.62
N ARG A 200 -5.64 -17.89 -5.74
CA ARG A 200 -5.76 -16.48 -6.21
C ARG A 200 -4.53 -15.59 -5.99
N SER A 201 -3.31 -16.13 -6.12
CA SER A 201 -2.16 -15.30 -6.54
C SER A 201 -2.36 -14.91 -8.02
N ILE A 202 -2.83 -13.69 -8.27
CA ILE A 202 -2.74 -13.09 -9.60
C ILE A 202 -1.25 -12.81 -9.82
N PRO A 203 -0.58 -13.42 -10.82
CA PRO A 203 0.82 -13.14 -11.07
C PRO A 203 0.98 -11.66 -11.42
N TYR A 204 1.98 -11.03 -10.80
CA TYR A 204 2.48 -9.73 -11.24
C TYR A 204 3.19 -9.95 -12.58
N THR A 205 2.48 -9.74 -13.68
CA THR A 205 3.14 -9.71 -14.99
C THR A 205 3.95 -8.42 -15.07
N HIS A 206 5.27 -8.54 -15.18
CA HIS A 206 6.10 -7.46 -15.66
C HIS A 206 5.48 -6.95 -16.97
N LEU A 207 5.13 -5.66 -17.01
CA LEU A 207 4.85 -4.99 -18.27
C LEU A 207 6.16 -4.97 -19.05
N GLU A 208 6.37 -5.98 -19.91
CA GLU A 208 7.31 -5.86 -21.02
C GLU A 208 6.92 -4.60 -21.80
N LYS A 209 7.91 -3.76 -22.09
CA LYS A 209 7.71 -2.61 -22.97
C LYS A 209 7.16 -3.14 -24.31
N PRO A 210 6.16 -2.48 -24.93
CA PRO A 210 5.82 -2.79 -26.30
C PRO A 210 7.04 -2.52 -27.17
N ASP A 211 7.40 -3.53 -27.97
CA ASP A 211 8.42 -3.47 -29.00
C ASP A 211 8.11 -2.26 -29.91
N PRO A 212 9.05 -1.31 -30.12
CA PRO A 212 8.85 -0.25 -31.08
C PRO A 212 8.85 -0.89 -32.47
N GLY A 213 7.64 -1.20 -32.97
CA GLY A 213 7.45 -1.68 -34.34
C GLY A 213 8.16 -0.78 -35.35
N PRO A 214 8.53 -1.33 -36.52
CA PRO A 214 9.37 -0.63 -37.47
C PRO A 214 8.71 0.67 -37.90
N THR A 215 9.46 1.76 -37.78
CA THR A 215 9.04 3.09 -38.23
C THR A 215 8.94 3.07 -39.77
N PRO A 216 7.89 3.65 -40.36
CA PRO A 216 7.74 3.75 -41.82
C PRO A 216 8.81 4.62 -42.48
#